data_AF-A0A227J0D0-F1
#
_entry.id   AF-A0A227J0D0-F1
#
_cell.length_a   1.000
_cell.length_b   1.000
_cell.length_c   1.000
_cell.angle_alpha   90.00
_cell.angle_beta   90.00
_cell.angle_gamma   90.00
#
_symmetry.space_group_name_H-M   'P 1'
#
loop_
_entity.id
_entity.type
_entity.pdbx_description
1 polymer ?
#
loop_
_entity_poly.entity_id
_entity_poly.type
_entity_poly.pdbx_seq_one_letter_code
_entity_poly.pdbx_strand_id
1 'polypeptide(L)'
;LDATHLPVGIMIEVPAAVLNADALAQEVDFFSIGTNDLTQYVMAADRGNAAVAELVNYFEPSVLKAIELTCAAGDRAGIPVSMC
;
A
#
# COMPACT_ATOMS: atom_id res chain seq x y z
N LEU A 1 -22.13 17.42 3.05
CA LEU A 1 -20.92 16.89 3.72
C LEU A 1 -21.13 17.16 5.20
N ASP A 2 -21.25 16.11 6.00
CA ASP A 2 -21.32 16.25 7.45
C ASP A 2 -19.99 16.87 7.91
N ALA A 3 -20.04 18.10 8.41
CA ALA A 3 -18.85 18.85 8.80
C ALA A 3 -18.15 18.28 10.05
N THR A 4 -18.69 17.21 10.64
CA THR A 4 -18.17 16.58 11.86
C THR A 4 -17.30 15.36 11.61
N HIS A 5 -17.26 14.84 10.38
CA HIS A 5 -16.46 13.67 10.03
C HIS A 5 -15.33 14.04 9.07
N LEU A 6 -14.09 14.06 9.58
CA LEU A 6 -12.87 14.22 8.80
C LEU A 6 -12.39 12.82 8.38
N PRO A 7 -12.34 12.48 7.07
CA PRO A 7 -11.89 11.17 6.64
C PRO A 7 -10.45 10.90 7.06
N VAL A 8 -10.22 9.73 7.65
CA VAL A 8 -8.90 9.25 8.07
C VAL A 8 -8.55 8.02 7.26
N GLY A 9 -7.45 8.09 6.54
CA GLY A 9 -6.90 6.97 5.79
C GLY A 9 -5.50 6.63 6.26
N ILE A 10 -5.00 5.49 5.79
CA ILE A 10 -3.62 5.06 6.03
C ILE A 10 -2.87 4.84 4.72
N MET A 11 -1.56 4.93 4.80
CA MET A 11 -0.70 4.52 3.70
C MET A 11 -0.43 3.02 3.78
N ILE A 12 -0.60 2.31 2.67
CA ILE A 12 -0.19 0.92 2.52
C ILE A 12 1.15 0.92 1.80
N GLU A 13 2.22 1.01 2.58
CA GLU A 13 3.61 1.14 2.10
C GLU A 13 4.57 0.11 2.70
N VAL A 14 4.08 -0.78 3.57
CA VAL A 14 4.86 -1.87 4.17
C VAL A 14 4.17 -3.22 3.93
N PRO A 15 4.90 -4.32 3.72
CA PRO A 15 4.33 -5.65 3.50
C PRO A 15 3.40 -6.10 4.65
N ALA A 16 3.71 -5.71 5.89
CA ALA A 16 2.85 -6.00 7.03
C ALA A 16 1.44 -5.40 6.89
N ALA A 17 1.32 -4.20 6.32
CA ALA A 17 0.04 -3.54 6.09
C ALA A 17 -0.73 -4.23 4.96
N VAL A 18 -0.04 -4.68 3.91
CA VAL A 18 -0.64 -5.48 2.82
C VAL A 18 -1.24 -6.77 3.36
N LEU A 19 -0.48 -7.50 4.19
CA LEU A 19 -0.93 -8.78 4.76
C LEU A 19 -2.10 -8.63 5.74
N ASN A 20 -2.29 -7.44 6.32
CA ASN A 20 -3.38 -7.13 7.25
C ASN A 20 -4.43 -6.19 6.64
N ALA A 21 -4.42 -5.99 5.32
CA ALA A 21 -5.22 -4.96 4.67
C ALA A 21 -6.73 -5.14 4.92
N ASP A 22 -7.22 -6.38 4.98
CA ASP A 22 -8.63 -6.67 5.29
C ASP A 22 -9.06 -6.13 6.66
N ALA A 23 -8.24 -6.35 7.69
CA ALA A 23 -8.53 -5.87 9.04
C ALA A 23 -8.40 -4.35 9.11
N LEU A 24 -7.35 -3.80 8.50
CA LEU A 24 -7.12 -2.35 8.48
C LEU A 24 -8.23 -1.61 7.74
N ALA A 25 -8.81 -2.20 6.69
CA ALA A 25 -9.86 -1.57 5.89
C ALA A 25 -11.18 -1.40 6.66
N GLN A 26 -11.36 -2.10 7.78
CA GLN A 26 -12.52 -1.91 8.66
C GLN A 26 -12.36 -0.70 9.61
N GLU A 27 -11.14 -0.15 9.71
CA GLU A 27 -10.79 0.87 10.72
C GLU A 27 -10.52 2.25 10.09
N VAL A 28 -10.57 2.37 8.77
CA VAL A 28 -10.19 3.59 8.04
C VAL A 28 -11.15 3.88 6.89
N ASP A 29 -11.19 5.14 6.46
CA ASP A 29 -12.08 5.60 5.39
C ASP A 29 -11.49 5.39 4.00
N PHE A 30 -10.17 5.23 3.87
CA PHE A 30 -9.48 5.00 2.60
C PHE A 30 -8.06 4.47 2.77
N PHE A 31 -7.51 3.90 1.68
CA PHE A 31 -6.09 3.58 1.56
C PHE A 31 -5.40 4.45 0.51
N SER A 32 -4.11 4.71 0.72
CA SER A 32 -3.19 5.21 -0.31
C SER A 32 -1.98 4.28 -0.41
N ILE A 33 -1.70 3.74 -1.59
CA ILE A 33 -0.54 2.87 -1.80
C ILE A 33 0.71 3.74 -1.98
N GLY A 34 1.66 3.61 -1.06
CA GLY A 34 2.98 4.22 -1.16
C GLY A 34 3.94 3.31 -1.92
N THR A 35 3.89 3.34 -3.26
CA THR A 35 4.61 2.35 -4.09
C THR A 35 6.12 2.40 -3.94
N ASN A 36 6.70 3.57 -3.63
CA ASN A 36 8.15 3.73 -3.43
C ASN A 36 8.65 2.86 -2.28
N ASP A 37 8.04 3.02 -1.11
CA ASP A 37 8.45 2.30 0.10
C ASP A 37 7.95 0.85 0.06
N LEU A 38 6.76 0.61 -0.48
CA LEU A 38 6.25 -0.75 -0.68
C LEU A 38 7.20 -1.59 -1.54
N THR A 39 7.64 -1.06 -2.68
CA THR A 39 8.59 -1.75 -3.57
C THR A 39 9.91 -2.00 -2.86
N GLN A 40 10.44 -1.00 -2.16
CA GLN A 40 11.69 -1.13 -1.41
C GLN A 40 11.63 -2.25 -0.36
N TYR A 41 10.55 -2.33 0.41
CA TYR A 41 10.41 -3.36 1.44
C TYR A 41 10.09 -4.74 0.86
N VAL A 42 9.29 -4.84 -0.20
CA VAL A 42 9.02 -6.13 -0.87
C VAL A 42 10.28 -6.69 -1.52
N MET A 43 11.06 -5.83 -2.20
CA MET A 43 12.29 -6.22 -2.89
C MET A 43 13.50 -6.34 -1.95
N ALA A 44 13.36 -5.95 -0.68
CA ALA A 44 14.44 -5.85 0.29
C ALA A 44 15.65 -5.04 -0.24
N ALA A 45 15.39 -3.98 -1.00
CA ALA A 45 16.39 -3.18 -1.68
C ALA A 45 16.13 -1.68 -1.48
N ASP A 46 17.10 -0.99 -0.89
CA ASP A 46 17.05 0.46 -0.70
C ASP A 46 17.37 1.19 -2.01
N ARG A 47 16.41 1.97 -2.53
CA ARG A 47 16.57 2.77 -3.76
C ARG A 47 17.64 3.86 -3.64
N GLY A 48 17.95 4.31 -2.43
CA GLY A 48 19.01 5.28 -2.14
C GLY A 48 20.40 4.66 -2.08
N ASN A 49 20.51 3.33 -1.99
CA ASN A 49 21.77 2.62 -1.91
C ASN A 49 22.21 2.12 -3.29
N ALA A 50 23.22 2.77 -3.87
CA ALA A 50 23.74 2.45 -5.21
C ALA A 50 24.18 0.98 -5.39
N ALA A 51 24.52 0.26 -4.31
CA ALA A 51 24.89 -1.15 -4.40
C ALA A 51 23.71 -2.10 -4.66
N VAL A 52 22.47 -1.66 -4.41
CA VAL A 52 21.25 -2.48 -4.54
C VAL A 52 20.11 -1.78 -5.28
N ALA A 53 20.27 -0.51 -5.68
CA ALA A 53 19.22 0.27 -6.33
C ALA A 53 18.69 -0.38 -7.63
N GLU A 54 19.52 -1.13 -8.35
CA GLU A 54 19.12 -1.86 -9.57
C GLU A 54 18.17 -3.04 -9.31
N LEU A 55 18.08 -3.50 -8.06
CA LEU A 55 17.15 -4.56 -7.64
C LEU A 55 15.73 -4.01 -7.39
N VAL A 56 15.55 -2.70 -7.29
CA VAL A 56 14.24 -2.07 -7.09
C VAL A 56 13.44 -2.13 -8.40
N ASN A 57 12.44 -3.02 -8.43
CA ASN A 57 11.59 -3.19 -9.61
C ASN A 57 10.11 -3.09 -9.22
N TYR A 58 9.47 -2.00 -9.62
CA TYR A 58 8.04 -1.73 -9.40
C TYR A 58 7.11 -2.71 -10.14
N PHE A 59 7.60 -3.38 -11.18
CA PHE A 59 6.86 -4.37 -11.96
C PHE A 59 7.17 -5.81 -11.56
N GLU A 60 7.91 -6.02 -10.47
CA GLU A 60 8.13 -7.37 -9.96
C GLU A 60 6.77 -7.97 -9.51
N PRO A 61 6.51 -9.27 -9.80
CA PRO A 61 5.22 -9.88 -9.53
C PRO A 61 4.71 -9.78 -8.08
N SER A 62 5.60 -9.85 -7.09
CA SER A 62 5.27 -9.70 -5.66
C SER A 62 4.86 -8.27 -5.31
N VAL A 63 5.45 -7.25 -5.94
CA VAL A 63 5.01 -5.84 -5.80
C VAL A 63 3.62 -5.66 -6.40
N LEU A 64 3.40 -6.16 -7.62
CA LEU A 64 2.08 -6.10 -8.27
C LEU A 64 1.04 -6.89 -7.47
N LYS A 65 1.42 -8.03 -6.89
CA LYS A 65 0.56 -8.83 -6.02
C LYS A 65 0.21 -8.07 -4.74
N ALA A 66 1.15 -7.34 -4.16
CA ALA A 66 0.90 -6.51 -3.00
C ALA A 66 -0.15 -5.43 -3.31
N ILE A 67 -0.01 -4.75 -4.45
CA ILE A 67 -1.00 -3.76 -4.95
C ILE A 67 -2.37 -4.41 -5.13
N GLU A 68 -2.44 -5.57 -5.80
CA GLU A 68 -3.69 -6.32 -6.02
C GLU A 68 -4.38 -6.67 -4.69
N LEU A 69 -3.63 -7.18 -3.71
CA LEU A 69 -4.17 -7.54 -2.40
C LEU A 69 -4.74 -6.33 -1.66
N THR A 70 -4.05 -5.19 -1.72
CA THR A 70 -4.54 -3.94 -1.13
C THR A 70 -5.81 -3.44 -1.80
N CYS A 71 -5.84 -3.40 -3.14
CA CYS A 71 -7.05 -3.00 -3.88
C CYS A 71 -8.22 -3.92 -3.55
N ALA A 72 -7.99 -5.24 -3.55
CA ALA A 72 -9.04 -6.22 -3.26
C ALA A 72 -9.57 -6.09 -1.82
N ALA A 73 -8.74 -5.72 -0.85
CA ALA A 73 -9.19 -5.44 0.52
C ALA A 73 -10.06 -4.18 0.59
N GLY A 74 -9.66 -3.10 -0.10
CA GLY A 74 -10.47 -1.90 -0.22
C GLY A 74 -11.83 -2.15 -0.88
N ASP A 75 -11.84 -2.92 -1.98
CA ASP A 75 -13.07 -3.33 -2.67
C ASP A 75 -14.00 -4.13 -1.76
N ARG A 76 -13.46 -5.07 -0.96
CA ARG A 76 -14.25 -5.86 0.00
C ARG A 76 -14.84 -5.01 1.12
N ALA A 77 -14.11 -4.02 1.61
CA ALA A 77 -14.55 -3.11 2.66
C ALA A 77 -15.44 -1.97 2.14
N GLY A 78 -15.46 -1.73 0.82
CA GLY A 78 -16.18 -0.62 0.21
C GLY A 78 -15.51 0.74 0.43
N ILE A 79 -14.20 0.76 0.66
CA ILE A 79 -13.41 2.01 0.83
C ILE A 79 -12.56 2.27 -0.42
N PRO A 80 -12.35 3.54 -0.82
CA PRO A 80 -11.50 3.86 -1.95
C PRO A 80 -10.04 3.55 -1.66
N VAL A 81 -9.34 3.11 -2.70
CA VAL A 81 -7.89 2.91 -2.71
C VAL A 81 -7.29 3.80 -3.79
N SER A 82 -6.31 4.61 -3.42
CA SER A 82 -5.52 5.44 -4.32
C SER A 82 -4.05 5.05 -4.29
N MET A 83 -3.23 5.71 -5.10
CA MET A 83 -1.79 5.53 -5.17
C MET A 83 -1.13 6.91 -5.28
N CYS A 84 -0.05 7.13 -4.54
CA CYS A 84 0.66 8.41 -4.45
C CYS A 84 2.12 8.32 -4.92
#